data_AF-A0A7J8MC89-F1
#
_entry.id   AF-A0A7J8MC89-F1
#
_cell.length_a   1.000
_cell.length_b   1.000
_cell.length_c   1.000
_cell.angle_alpha   90.00
_cell.angle_beta   90.00
_cell.angle_gamma   90.00
#
_symmetry.space_group_name_H-M   'P 1'
#
loop_
_entity.id
_entity.type
_entity.pdbx_description
1 polymer ?
#
loop_
_entity_poly.entity_id
_entity_poly.type
_entity_poly.pdbx_seq_one_letter_code
_entity_poly.pdbx_strand_id
1 'polypeptide(L)'
;MLSGSNFPELVQQLSIQRDFAAAVMMHDPSKMKLLHDGQLVPRKVLGAVPHDIGMDDPWFEVNAYCLYDTDRWKDLNPKFVLQVYRDVIATGDKKFAQTVWPSVYVAMAYMDQFDKDALQAASALAHEVGDKGSEDYFWYKFLKAKDVYARACGLFPIVDEDKARSVLEKVYNYNVLKVKGGKRGAVNGMLPDGRIWWIWHFILQVASLNQCGLKKDLEAWNTDDQYRSLTYMRPLAIWAMQWALSRPKVPKQELKPEMEADSLRIHHAGFSKVARLLKLPEDQRSKSLLQIMFDYTCKRMLT
;
A
#
# COMPACT_ATOMS: atom_id res chain seq x y z
N MET A 1 3.24 -5.72 -32.83
CA MET A 1 2.60 -4.39 -32.85
C MET A 1 2.12 -4.05 -31.45
N LEU A 2 2.90 -3.31 -30.66
CA LEU A 2 2.45 -2.64 -29.43
C LEU A 2 3.17 -1.27 -29.33
N SER A 3 3.19 -0.53 -30.44
CA SER A 3 3.87 0.76 -30.53
C SER A 3 2.91 1.95 -30.63
N GLY A 4 1.69 1.86 -30.07
CA GLY A 4 0.72 2.94 -30.32
C GLY A 4 -0.49 3.16 -29.42
N SER A 5 -0.76 2.39 -28.35
CA SER A 5 -2.12 2.42 -27.77
C SER A 5 -2.32 2.78 -26.29
N ASN A 6 -1.27 3.02 -25.47
CA ASN A 6 -1.45 3.29 -24.02
C ASN A 6 -0.87 4.64 -23.53
N PHE A 7 -0.44 5.51 -24.44
CA PHE A 7 0.22 6.77 -24.06
C PHE A 7 -0.65 7.75 -23.24
N PRO A 8 -1.97 7.92 -23.50
CA PRO A 8 -2.79 8.85 -22.72
C PRO A 8 -2.97 8.42 -21.26
N GLU A 9 -3.17 7.13 -21.03
CA GLU A 9 -3.41 6.55 -19.70
C GLU A 9 -2.15 6.62 -18.82
N LEU A 10 -0.97 6.41 -19.40
CA LEU A 10 0.29 6.55 -18.67
C LEU A 10 0.56 8.01 -18.29
N VAL A 11 0.30 8.96 -19.20
CA VAL A 11 0.44 10.39 -18.88
C VAL A 11 -0.55 10.80 -17.79
N GLN A 12 -1.80 10.32 -17.85
CA GLN A 12 -2.80 10.56 -16.82
C GLN A 12 -2.39 9.94 -15.47
N GLN A 13 -1.90 8.70 -15.48
CA GLN A 13 -1.40 8.03 -14.28
C GLN A 13 -0.25 8.81 -13.63
N LEU A 14 0.73 9.26 -14.42
CA LEU A 14 1.83 10.09 -13.92
C LEU A 14 1.32 11.44 -13.38
N SER A 15 0.30 12.03 -13.99
CA SER A 15 -0.34 13.26 -13.46
C SER A 15 -0.97 13.01 -12.10
N ILE A 16 -1.78 11.95 -11.95
CA ILE A 16 -2.41 11.59 -10.68
C ILE A 16 -1.37 11.34 -9.60
N GLN A 17 -0.27 10.64 -9.92
CA GLN A 17 0.81 10.43 -8.93
C GLN A 17 1.50 11.74 -8.53
N ARG A 18 1.61 12.73 -9.43
CA ARG A 18 2.11 14.07 -9.06
C ARG A 18 1.14 14.79 -8.12
N ASP A 19 -0.16 14.66 -8.33
CA ASP A 19 -1.18 15.25 -7.46
C ASP A 19 -1.11 14.63 -6.04
N PHE A 20 -1.01 13.30 -5.93
CA PHE A 20 -0.77 12.64 -4.65
C PHE A 20 0.57 13.05 -4.03
N ALA A 21 1.64 13.17 -4.82
CA ALA A 21 2.94 13.63 -4.34
C ALA A 21 2.86 15.06 -3.76
N ALA A 22 2.15 15.97 -4.42
CA ALA A 22 1.90 17.31 -3.90
C ALA A 22 1.08 17.25 -2.59
N ALA A 23 0.05 16.40 -2.55
CA ALA A 23 -0.80 16.26 -1.37
C ALA A 23 -0.09 15.65 -0.15
N VAL A 24 0.92 14.79 -0.34
CA VAL A 24 1.80 14.33 0.76
C VAL A 24 2.46 15.51 1.48
N MET A 25 2.81 16.55 0.72
CA MET A 25 3.48 17.76 1.22
C MET A 25 2.50 18.79 1.80
N MET A 26 1.19 18.55 1.73
CA MET A 26 0.18 19.42 2.32
C MET A 26 0.03 19.17 3.83
N HIS A 27 -0.26 20.25 4.55
CA HIS A 27 -0.73 20.22 5.93
C HIS A 27 -1.99 21.07 6.06
N ASP A 28 -3.10 20.43 6.44
CA ASP A 28 -4.34 21.11 6.79
C ASP A 28 -4.73 20.78 8.24
N PRO A 29 -4.55 21.73 9.18
CA PRO A 29 -4.92 21.53 10.58
C PRO A 29 -6.41 21.70 10.85
N SER A 30 -7.23 22.03 9.84
CA SER A 30 -8.69 22.12 9.96
C SER A 30 -9.26 20.84 10.56
N LYS A 31 -10.29 20.99 11.40
CA LYS A 31 -10.85 19.87 12.16
C LYS A 31 -11.98 19.21 11.37
N MET A 32 -11.84 17.91 11.16
CA MET A 32 -12.88 17.06 10.60
C MET A 32 -13.42 16.14 11.69
N LYS A 33 -14.74 15.97 11.72
CA LYS A 33 -15.41 15.05 12.64
C LYS A 33 -15.46 13.65 12.03
N LEU A 34 -14.94 12.66 12.76
CA LEU A 34 -15.01 11.27 12.36
C LEU A 34 -16.40 10.69 12.58
N LEU A 35 -16.90 9.91 11.62
CA LEU A 35 -18.24 9.31 11.72
C LEU A 35 -18.30 8.12 12.68
N HIS A 36 -17.21 7.37 12.86
CA HIS A 36 -17.24 6.16 13.68
C HIS A 36 -17.29 6.42 15.20
N ASP A 37 -16.64 7.49 15.68
CA ASP A 37 -16.52 7.82 17.12
C ASP A 37 -16.82 9.30 17.44
N GLY A 38 -17.03 10.15 16.45
CA GLY A 38 -17.30 11.58 16.64
C GLY A 38 -16.07 12.42 16.98
N GLN A 39 -14.86 11.85 17.01
CA GLN A 39 -13.63 12.56 17.35
C GLN A 39 -13.31 13.65 16.30
N LEU A 40 -12.80 14.78 16.77
CA LEU A 40 -12.26 15.84 15.90
C LEU A 40 -10.77 15.61 15.68
N VAL A 41 -10.38 15.34 14.44
CA VAL A 41 -8.98 15.14 14.03
C VAL A 41 -8.57 16.19 13.01
N PRO A 42 -7.26 16.51 12.86
CA PRO A 42 -6.79 17.26 11.70
C PRO A 42 -7.22 16.57 10.41
N ARG A 43 -7.56 17.35 9.37
CA ARG A 43 -7.91 16.80 8.07
C ARG A 43 -6.72 16.15 7.37
N LYS A 44 -5.54 16.80 7.45
CA LYS A 44 -4.34 16.34 6.76
C LYS A 44 -3.06 16.69 7.51
N VAL A 45 -2.31 15.68 7.92
CA VAL A 45 -0.96 15.84 8.49
C VAL A 45 0.12 15.73 7.41
N LEU A 46 1.14 16.58 7.50
CA LEU A 46 2.31 16.54 6.61
C LEU A 46 2.96 15.15 6.60
N GLY A 47 3.24 14.61 5.41
CA GLY A 47 3.90 13.33 5.24
C GLY A 47 2.99 12.10 5.28
N ALA A 48 1.75 12.21 5.76
CA ALA A 48 0.73 11.21 5.50
C ALA A 48 0.26 11.32 4.04
N VAL A 49 0.15 10.19 3.33
CA VAL A 49 -0.52 10.13 2.03
C VAL A 49 -2.03 10.23 2.28
N PRO A 50 -2.74 11.17 1.62
CA PRO A 50 -4.19 11.25 1.80
C PRO A 50 -4.88 10.00 1.24
N HIS A 51 -6.03 9.65 1.81
CA HIS A 51 -6.88 8.57 1.35
C HIS A 51 -7.46 8.85 -0.04
N ASP A 52 -7.85 10.11 -0.28
CA ASP A 52 -8.41 10.61 -1.52
C ASP A 52 -8.03 12.09 -1.74
N ILE A 53 -8.16 12.55 -2.97
CA ILE A 53 -7.80 13.92 -3.39
C ILE A 53 -9.00 14.88 -3.24
N GLY A 54 -9.97 14.54 -2.38
CA GLY A 54 -11.11 15.40 -2.08
C GLY A 54 -12.37 15.08 -2.88
N MET A 55 -13.46 15.73 -2.47
CA MET A 55 -14.80 15.60 -3.08
C MET A 55 -15.40 16.99 -3.36
N ASP A 56 -15.45 17.85 -2.35
CA ASP A 56 -16.10 19.16 -2.44
C ASP A 56 -15.22 20.20 -3.16
N ASP A 57 -13.93 20.28 -2.79
CA ASP A 57 -12.92 21.07 -3.49
C ASP A 57 -11.70 20.18 -3.80
N PRO A 58 -11.75 19.40 -4.89
CA PRO A 58 -10.69 18.45 -5.21
C PRO A 58 -9.32 19.13 -5.32
N TRP A 59 -8.25 18.40 -4.99
CA TRP A 59 -6.86 18.87 -4.92
C TRP A 59 -6.53 19.85 -3.79
N PHE A 60 -7.50 20.64 -3.30
CA PHE A 60 -7.29 21.63 -2.26
C PHE A 60 -7.79 21.15 -0.88
N GLU A 61 -8.97 20.53 -0.83
CA GLU A 61 -9.51 19.88 0.37
C GLU A 61 -9.45 18.35 0.25
N VAL A 62 -8.25 17.80 0.47
CA VAL A 62 -7.99 16.36 0.44
C VAL A 62 -8.56 15.64 1.68
N ASN A 63 -8.67 14.31 1.65
CA ASN A 63 -9.30 13.49 2.70
C ASN A 63 -10.78 13.87 2.93
N ALA A 64 -11.61 13.74 1.90
CA ALA A 64 -13.06 13.80 2.06
C ALA A 64 -13.61 12.60 2.85
N TYR A 65 -12.90 11.46 2.83
CA TYR A 65 -13.22 10.33 3.68
C TYR A 65 -13.10 10.68 5.18
N CYS A 66 -14.23 10.60 5.88
CA CYS A 66 -14.34 10.98 7.29
C CYS A 66 -14.81 9.85 8.21
N LEU A 67 -14.81 8.58 7.77
CA LEU A 67 -15.25 7.48 8.65
C LEU A 67 -14.21 7.21 9.76
N TYR A 68 -12.92 7.16 9.41
CA TYR A 68 -11.79 6.95 10.31
C TYR A 68 -10.68 7.97 10.03
N ASP A 69 -9.77 8.14 11.00
CA ASP A 69 -8.53 8.90 10.82
C ASP A 69 -7.57 8.12 9.91
N THR A 70 -7.40 8.61 8.68
CA THR A 70 -6.58 8.00 7.64
C THR A 70 -5.09 8.33 7.79
N ASP A 71 -4.72 9.39 8.50
CA ASP A 71 -3.32 9.76 8.71
C ASP A 71 -2.57 8.72 9.57
N ARG A 72 -3.32 7.88 10.30
CA ARG A 72 -2.80 6.75 11.08
C ARG A 72 -2.78 5.42 10.32
N TRP A 73 -3.25 5.38 9.07
CA TRP A 73 -3.25 4.16 8.28
C TRP A 73 -1.83 3.80 7.85
N LYS A 74 -1.49 2.51 7.98
CA LYS A 74 -0.12 2.03 7.75
C LYS A 74 0.16 1.62 6.32
N ASP A 75 -0.85 1.58 5.46
CA ASP A 75 -0.78 1.05 4.11
C ASP A 75 -0.68 2.14 3.02
N LEU A 76 -1.21 3.34 3.24
CA LEU A 76 -1.26 4.40 2.21
C LEU A 76 0.13 4.87 1.76
N ASN A 77 1.02 5.18 2.71
CA ASN A 77 2.39 5.61 2.39
C ASN A 77 3.17 4.51 1.63
N PRO A 78 3.23 3.25 2.10
CA PRO A 78 3.78 2.15 1.32
C PRO A 78 3.19 1.99 -0.08
N LYS A 79 1.85 2.06 -0.19
CA LYS A 79 1.14 1.92 -1.48
C LYS A 79 1.53 3.03 -2.46
N PHE A 80 1.66 4.26 -1.99
CA PHE A 80 2.11 5.39 -2.80
C PHE A 80 3.52 5.17 -3.33
N VAL A 81 4.47 4.80 -2.46
CA VAL A 81 5.86 4.56 -2.86
C VAL A 81 5.96 3.41 -3.87
N LEU A 82 5.21 2.33 -3.67
CA LEU A 82 5.16 1.20 -4.60
C LEU A 82 4.55 1.59 -5.95
N GLN A 83 3.51 2.42 -5.97
CA GLN A 83 2.88 2.90 -7.21
C GLN A 83 3.81 3.83 -7.99
N VAL A 84 4.45 4.79 -7.31
CA VAL A 84 5.47 5.65 -7.92
C VAL A 84 6.59 4.82 -8.54
N TYR A 85 7.14 3.86 -7.80
CA TYR A 85 8.21 2.99 -8.31
C TYR A 85 7.74 2.17 -9.52
N ARG A 86 6.54 1.58 -9.46
CA ARG A 86 5.93 0.87 -10.59
C ARG A 86 5.86 1.77 -11.83
N ASP A 87 5.42 3.01 -11.68
CA ASP A 87 5.22 3.94 -12.78
C ASP A 87 6.56 4.41 -13.38
N VAL A 88 7.59 4.60 -12.55
CA VAL A 88 8.97 4.87 -13.02
C VAL A 88 9.50 3.71 -13.85
N ILE A 89 9.35 2.46 -13.38
CA ILE A 89 9.81 1.27 -14.12
C ILE A 89 9.02 1.07 -15.40
N ALA A 90 7.71 1.30 -15.38
CA ALA A 90 6.85 1.12 -16.55
C ALA A 90 7.12 2.15 -17.66
N THR A 91 7.51 3.38 -17.29
CA THR A 91 7.68 4.49 -18.23
C THR A 91 9.14 4.82 -18.55
N GLY A 92 10.08 4.49 -17.66
CA GLY A 92 11.47 4.94 -17.71
C GLY A 92 11.64 6.44 -17.45
N ASP A 93 10.60 7.15 -16.97
CA ASP A 93 10.63 8.61 -16.79
C ASP A 93 11.40 9.00 -15.51
N LYS A 94 12.71 9.25 -15.69
CA LYS A 94 13.59 9.73 -14.61
C LYS A 94 13.23 11.12 -14.10
N LYS A 95 12.66 12.00 -14.95
CA LYS A 95 12.26 13.36 -14.52
C LYS A 95 11.07 13.29 -13.58
N PHE A 96 10.11 12.41 -13.87
CA PHE A 96 9.02 12.09 -12.96
C PHE A 96 9.57 11.58 -11.62
N ALA A 97 10.49 10.60 -11.63
CA ALA A 97 11.10 10.08 -10.40
C ALA A 97 11.73 11.19 -9.55
N GLN A 98 12.51 12.08 -10.16
CA GLN A 98 13.14 13.22 -9.48
C GLN A 98 12.11 14.20 -8.91
N THR A 99 11.03 14.44 -9.63
CA THR A 99 9.97 15.39 -9.23
C THR A 99 9.23 14.90 -7.98
N VAL A 100 8.92 13.60 -7.89
CA VAL A 100 8.15 13.04 -6.76
C VAL A 100 9.02 12.56 -5.60
N TRP A 101 10.33 12.53 -5.76
CA TRP A 101 11.27 12.04 -4.75
C TRP A 101 11.13 12.72 -3.37
N PRO A 102 11.01 14.06 -3.25
CA PRO A 102 10.84 14.70 -1.95
C PRO A 102 9.61 14.16 -1.19
N SER A 103 8.50 13.96 -1.90
CA SER A 103 7.27 13.41 -1.32
C SER A 103 7.44 11.95 -0.90
N VAL A 104 8.14 11.14 -1.69
CA VAL A 104 8.47 9.75 -1.30
C VAL A 104 9.36 9.73 -0.05
N TYR A 105 10.38 10.58 0.01
CA TYR A 105 11.25 10.70 1.17
C TYR A 105 10.46 11.07 2.43
N VAL A 106 9.61 12.10 2.35
CA VAL A 106 8.80 12.57 3.48
C VAL A 106 7.76 11.51 3.88
N ALA A 107 7.13 10.83 2.93
CA ALA A 107 6.21 9.72 3.21
C ALA A 107 6.91 8.58 3.94
N MET A 108 8.15 8.26 3.57
CA MET A 108 8.93 7.22 4.26
C MET A 108 9.46 7.67 5.62
N ALA A 109 9.82 8.95 5.76
CA ALA A 109 10.18 9.55 7.04
C ALA A 109 9.00 9.54 8.01
N TYR A 110 7.80 9.87 7.51
CA TYR A 110 6.55 9.76 8.26
C TYR A 110 6.31 8.32 8.71
N MET A 111 6.54 7.32 7.84
CA MET A 111 6.36 5.91 8.18
C MET A 111 7.35 5.36 9.20
N ASP A 112 8.44 6.06 9.54
CA ASP A 112 9.39 5.57 10.55
C ASP A 112 8.77 5.44 11.95
N GLN A 113 7.63 6.11 12.19
CA GLN A 113 6.85 5.98 13.41
C GLN A 113 5.97 4.71 13.45
N PHE A 114 5.82 4.03 12.31
CA PHE A 114 5.05 2.80 12.14
C PHE A 114 5.97 1.64 11.72
N ASP A 115 5.53 0.39 11.84
CA ASP A 115 6.30 -0.78 11.37
C ASP A 115 6.57 -0.70 9.85
N LYS A 116 7.71 -1.24 9.39
CA LYS A 116 8.42 -0.73 8.20
C LYS A 116 8.26 -1.58 6.92
N ASP A 117 7.15 -1.45 6.18
CA ASP A 117 6.83 -2.31 5.01
C ASP A 117 7.38 -1.83 3.64
N ALA A 118 7.80 -0.57 3.47
CA ALA A 118 8.10 0.02 2.13
C ALA A 118 9.58 0.36 1.85
N LEU A 119 10.50 -0.13 2.67
CA LEU A 119 11.90 0.30 2.64
C LEU A 119 12.65 -0.10 1.36
N GLN A 120 12.35 -1.27 0.79
CA GLN A 120 13.02 -1.72 -0.44
C GLN A 120 12.66 -0.86 -1.65
N ALA A 121 11.38 -0.51 -1.80
CA ALA A 121 10.90 0.32 -2.90
C ALA A 121 11.47 1.75 -2.80
N ALA A 122 11.54 2.30 -1.58
CA ALA A 122 12.16 3.59 -1.32
C ALA A 122 13.66 3.60 -1.68
N SER A 123 14.38 2.52 -1.34
CA SER A 123 15.80 2.37 -1.72
C SER A 123 15.98 2.29 -3.23
N ALA A 124 15.17 1.48 -3.92
CA ALA A 124 15.25 1.36 -5.38
C ALA A 124 14.92 2.68 -6.11
N LEU A 125 13.96 3.47 -5.61
CA LEU A 125 13.67 4.77 -6.20
C LEU A 125 14.78 5.80 -5.94
N ALA A 126 15.41 5.78 -4.76
CA ALA A 126 16.56 6.62 -4.46
C ALA A 126 17.71 6.39 -5.45
N HIS A 127 17.93 5.12 -5.84
CA HIS A 127 18.90 4.75 -6.85
C HIS A 127 18.61 5.41 -8.20
N GLU A 128 17.35 5.34 -8.66
CA GLU A 128 16.94 5.90 -9.95
C GLU A 128 17.12 7.42 -10.02
N VAL A 129 16.96 8.12 -8.89
CA VAL A 129 17.16 9.58 -8.82
C VAL A 129 18.60 10.00 -8.50
N GLY A 130 19.50 9.05 -8.23
CA GLY A 130 20.89 9.30 -7.89
C GLY A 130 21.14 9.75 -6.45
N ASP A 131 20.16 9.60 -5.54
CA ASP A 131 20.31 9.89 -4.11
C ASP A 131 20.94 8.67 -3.40
N LYS A 132 22.25 8.54 -3.57
CA LYS A 132 23.05 7.44 -3.02
C LYS A 132 22.86 7.27 -1.51
N GLY A 133 22.80 8.38 -0.78
CA GLY A 133 22.70 8.34 0.68
C GLY A 133 21.36 7.81 1.18
N SER A 134 20.26 8.20 0.54
CA SER A 134 18.95 7.63 0.85
C SER A 134 18.80 6.19 0.33
N GLU A 135 19.38 5.89 -0.84
CA GLU A 135 19.46 4.53 -1.39
C GLU A 135 20.04 3.57 -0.35
N ASP A 136 21.24 3.89 0.13
CA ASP A 136 21.99 3.07 1.08
C ASP A 136 21.31 3.03 2.45
N TYR A 137 20.74 4.15 2.89
CA TYR A 137 20.03 4.23 4.16
C TYR A 137 18.77 3.36 4.18
N PHE A 138 17.92 3.48 3.16
CA PHE A 138 16.72 2.67 3.04
C PHE A 138 17.07 1.21 2.80
N TRP A 139 18.14 0.92 2.07
CA TRP A 139 18.66 -0.43 1.90
C TRP A 139 19.12 -1.02 3.24
N TYR A 140 19.91 -0.29 4.02
CA TYR A 140 20.35 -0.72 5.34
C TYR A 140 19.18 -0.93 6.31
N LYS A 141 18.21 -0.01 6.34
CA LYS A 141 16.98 -0.18 7.13
C LYS A 141 16.19 -1.38 6.64
N PHE A 142 16.08 -1.58 5.33
CA PHE A 142 15.47 -2.76 4.75
C PHE A 142 16.20 -4.01 5.22
N LEU A 143 17.53 -4.08 5.15
CA LEU A 143 18.33 -5.21 5.62
C LEU A 143 18.15 -5.48 7.12
N LYS A 144 18.05 -4.43 7.96
CA LYS A 144 17.79 -4.55 9.40
C LYS A 144 16.36 -4.99 9.72
N ALA A 145 15.39 -4.49 8.96
CA ALA A 145 14.01 -4.94 9.03
C ALA A 145 13.85 -6.33 8.39
N LYS A 146 14.76 -6.73 7.50
CA LYS A 146 14.66 -7.96 6.71
C LYS A 146 14.55 -9.19 7.59
N ASP A 147 15.11 -9.23 8.79
CA ASP A 147 15.01 -10.45 9.63
C ASP A 147 13.66 -10.57 10.36
N VAL A 148 12.95 -9.45 10.52
CA VAL A 148 11.55 -9.40 10.98
C VAL A 148 10.62 -9.66 9.78
N TYR A 149 10.95 -9.12 8.61
CA TYR A 149 10.28 -9.40 7.33
C TYR A 149 10.63 -10.76 6.72
N ALA A 150 11.73 -11.42 7.05
CA ALA A 150 12.08 -12.76 6.56
C ALA A 150 11.33 -13.82 7.36
N ARG A 151 10.98 -13.48 8.61
CA ARG A 151 10.05 -14.26 9.42
C ARG A 151 8.58 -13.97 9.09
N ALA A 152 8.25 -12.80 8.54
CA ALA A 152 6.86 -12.43 8.22
C ALA A 152 6.47 -12.46 6.71
N CYS A 153 7.36 -12.09 5.79
CA CYS A 153 7.11 -11.73 4.37
C CYS A 153 8.40 -11.76 3.49
N GLY A 154 9.18 -12.85 3.49
CA GLY A 154 10.60 -12.83 3.13
C GLY A 154 11.02 -12.49 1.69
N LEU A 155 11.62 -11.30 1.51
CA LEU A 155 12.10 -10.63 0.29
C LEU A 155 13.64 -10.68 0.10
N PHE A 156 14.33 -11.13 -0.96
CA PHE A 156 14.15 -11.57 -2.38
C PHE A 156 13.65 -13.01 -2.60
N PRO A 157 12.99 -13.33 -3.76
CA PRO A 157 11.59 -12.93 -4.06
C PRO A 157 10.80 -12.58 -2.79
N ILE A 158 9.75 -11.74 -2.83
CA ILE A 158 9.08 -11.29 -1.58
C ILE A 158 8.66 -12.40 -0.66
N VAL A 159 8.48 -13.57 -1.23
CA VAL A 159 8.32 -14.82 -0.52
C VAL A 159 9.07 -15.84 -1.35
N ASP A 160 9.68 -16.84 -0.71
CA ASP A 160 10.16 -18.06 -1.36
C ASP A 160 9.12 -18.58 -2.39
N GLU A 161 9.55 -18.90 -3.61
CA GLU A 161 8.62 -19.16 -4.71
C GLU A 161 7.71 -20.37 -4.44
N ASP A 162 8.23 -21.40 -3.78
CA ASP A 162 7.46 -22.59 -3.44
C ASP A 162 6.46 -22.29 -2.31
N LYS A 163 6.85 -21.48 -1.32
CA LYS A 163 5.91 -20.97 -0.31
C LYS A 163 4.85 -20.07 -0.93
N ALA A 164 5.21 -19.20 -1.86
CA ALA A 164 4.26 -18.33 -2.57
C ALA A 164 3.27 -19.17 -3.37
N ARG A 165 3.75 -20.16 -4.12
CA ARG A 165 2.90 -21.12 -4.84
C ARG A 165 1.98 -21.87 -3.88
N SER A 166 2.50 -22.41 -2.79
CA SER A 166 1.73 -23.12 -1.77
C SER A 166 0.63 -22.25 -1.15
N VAL A 167 0.93 -20.99 -0.82
CA VAL A 167 -0.05 -20.03 -0.30
C VAL A 167 -1.13 -19.73 -1.34
N LEU A 168 -0.75 -19.48 -2.60
CA LEU A 168 -1.70 -19.20 -3.69
C LEU A 168 -2.59 -20.41 -3.98
N GLU A 169 -2.03 -21.62 -3.99
CA GLU A 169 -2.81 -22.86 -4.10
C GLU A 169 -3.79 -23.01 -2.94
N LYS A 170 -3.36 -22.70 -1.71
CA LYS A 170 -4.23 -22.74 -0.55
C LYS A 170 -5.37 -21.71 -0.65
N VAL A 171 -5.07 -20.47 -1.03
CA VAL A 171 -6.07 -19.42 -1.25
C VAL A 171 -7.04 -19.83 -2.36
N TYR A 172 -6.56 -20.41 -3.45
CA TYR A 172 -7.42 -20.92 -4.52
C TYR A 172 -8.33 -22.05 -4.04
N ASN A 173 -7.76 -23.06 -3.38
CA ASN A 173 -8.52 -24.23 -2.91
C ASN A 173 -9.55 -23.88 -1.83
N TYR A 174 -9.27 -22.90 -0.97
CA TYR A 174 -10.16 -22.48 0.10
C TYR A 174 -11.03 -21.30 -0.33
N ASN A 175 -10.44 -20.13 -0.54
CA ASN A 175 -11.17 -18.88 -0.73
C ASN A 175 -11.91 -18.80 -2.06
N VAL A 176 -11.51 -19.59 -3.07
CA VAL A 176 -12.18 -19.65 -4.37
C VAL A 176 -13.05 -20.90 -4.48
N LEU A 177 -12.46 -22.10 -4.50
CA LEU A 177 -13.19 -23.32 -4.82
C LEU A 177 -14.29 -23.67 -3.80
N LYS A 178 -14.08 -23.43 -2.50
CA LYS A 178 -15.12 -23.70 -1.48
C LYS A 178 -16.26 -22.68 -1.51
N VAL A 179 -16.13 -21.59 -2.26
CA VAL A 179 -17.14 -20.54 -2.37
C VAL A 179 -17.89 -20.68 -3.69
N LYS A 180 -19.12 -21.20 -3.64
CA LYS A 180 -20.00 -21.41 -4.81
C LYS A 180 -19.29 -22.14 -5.97
N GLY A 181 -18.41 -23.09 -5.64
CA GLY A 181 -17.63 -23.87 -6.62
C GLY A 181 -16.64 -23.05 -7.45
N GLY A 182 -16.13 -21.93 -6.92
CA GLY A 182 -15.16 -21.06 -7.61
C GLY A 182 -15.76 -20.10 -8.63
N LYS A 183 -17.09 -20.04 -8.76
CA LYS A 183 -17.75 -19.25 -9.80
C LYS A 183 -17.87 -17.75 -9.48
N ARG A 184 -17.57 -17.33 -8.26
CA ARG A 184 -17.84 -15.96 -7.76
C ARG A 184 -16.60 -15.12 -7.42
N GLY A 185 -15.40 -15.68 -7.59
CA GLY A 185 -14.15 -15.03 -7.17
C GLY A 185 -13.65 -15.53 -5.81
N ALA A 186 -12.77 -14.76 -5.18
CA ALA A 186 -12.14 -15.13 -3.91
C ALA A 186 -12.78 -14.37 -2.73
N VAL A 187 -13.20 -15.10 -1.68
CA VAL A 187 -13.63 -14.48 -0.42
C VAL A 187 -12.44 -13.94 0.37
N ASN A 188 -12.59 -12.80 1.04
CA ASN A 188 -11.50 -12.14 1.76
C ASN A 188 -10.91 -12.97 2.91
N GLY A 189 -11.74 -13.70 3.65
CA GLY A 189 -11.30 -14.46 4.82
C GLY A 189 -12.03 -15.78 4.97
N MET A 190 -11.26 -16.85 5.15
CA MET A 190 -11.77 -18.19 5.40
C MET A 190 -11.01 -18.83 6.56
N LEU A 191 -11.75 -19.43 7.48
CA LEU A 191 -11.20 -20.19 8.60
C LEU A 191 -10.55 -21.50 8.08
N PRO A 192 -9.61 -22.09 8.85
CA PRO A 192 -8.99 -23.37 8.47
C PRO A 192 -9.99 -24.53 8.27
N ASP A 193 -11.15 -24.46 8.93
CA ASP A 193 -12.24 -25.43 8.78
C ASP A 193 -13.09 -25.22 7.51
N GLY A 194 -12.83 -24.15 6.75
CA GLY A 194 -13.53 -23.81 5.52
C GLY A 194 -14.75 -22.90 5.68
N ARG A 195 -15.10 -22.49 6.92
CA ARG A 195 -16.16 -21.50 7.13
C ARG A 195 -15.68 -20.10 6.74
N ILE A 196 -16.56 -19.31 6.13
CA ILE A 196 -16.28 -17.90 5.84
C ILE A 196 -16.23 -17.14 7.16
N TRP A 197 -15.21 -16.30 7.35
CA TRP A 197 -15.11 -15.50 8.55
C TRP A 197 -16.12 -14.36 8.52
N TRP A 198 -16.89 -14.20 9.61
CA TRP A 198 -18.11 -13.40 9.63
C TRP A 198 -17.92 -11.89 9.36
N ILE A 199 -16.73 -11.33 9.62
CA ILE A 199 -16.38 -9.94 9.28
C ILE A 199 -16.03 -9.77 7.79
N TRP A 200 -15.75 -10.87 7.07
CA TRP A 200 -15.28 -10.89 5.67
C TRP A 200 -16.27 -11.57 4.72
N HIS A 201 -17.57 -11.34 4.89
CA HIS A 201 -18.60 -11.86 3.96
C HIS A 201 -18.50 -11.33 2.52
N PHE A 202 -17.52 -10.48 2.22
CA PHE A 202 -17.32 -9.86 0.91
C PHE A 202 -16.37 -10.68 0.04
N ILE A 203 -16.85 -11.06 -1.14
CA ILE A 203 -16.12 -11.72 -2.21
C ILE A 203 -15.61 -10.65 -3.16
N LEU A 204 -14.29 -10.59 -3.37
CA LEU A 204 -13.68 -9.65 -4.30
C LEU A 204 -13.94 -10.09 -5.74
N GLN A 205 -14.45 -9.17 -6.56
CA GLN A 205 -14.64 -9.40 -7.98
C GLN A 205 -13.29 -9.38 -8.70
N VAL A 206 -12.92 -10.48 -9.36
CA VAL A 206 -11.66 -10.58 -10.14
C VAL A 206 -11.86 -10.31 -11.63
N ALA A 207 -13.07 -10.45 -12.17
CA ALA A 207 -13.35 -10.09 -13.56
C ALA A 207 -14.86 -9.98 -13.81
N SER A 208 -15.28 -8.93 -14.53
CA SER A 208 -16.63 -8.83 -15.09
C SER A 208 -16.73 -9.77 -16.30
N LEU A 209 -17.35 -10.94 -16.08
CA LEU A 209 -17.94 -11.74 -17.15
C LEU A 209 -19.41 -11.94 -16.82
N ASN A 210 -20.25 -10.93 -17.10
CA ASN A 210 -21.72 -11.03 -17.09
C ASN A 210 -22.30 -11.88 -15.95
N GLN A 211 -21.79 -11.72 -14.73
CA GLN A 211 -22.32 -12.47 -13.60
C GLN A 211 -23.58 -11.75 -13.11
N CYS A 212 -24.72 -12.44 -13.14
CA CYS A 212 -26.05 -11.91 -12.77
C CYS A 212 -26.62 -10.79 -13.68
N GLY A 213 -26.14 -10.65 -14.92
CA GLY A 213 -26.72 -9.69 -15.88
C GLY A 213 -26.39 -8.21 -15.62
N LEU A 214 -25.53 -7.91 -14.65
CA LEU A 214 -25.04 -6.56 -14.40
C LEU A 214 -23.83 -6.27 -15.30
N LYS A 215 -23.93 -5.22 -16.14
CA LYS A 215 -22.83 -4.68 -16.95
C LYS A 215 -21.98 -3.63 -16.20
N LYS A 216 -22.00 -3.63 -14.86
CA LYS A 216 -21.33 -2.63 -14.01
C LYS A 216 -20.38 -3.33 -13.05
N ASP A 217 -19.18 -2.78 -12.91
CA ASP A 217 -18.18 -3.26 -11.96
C ASP A 217 -18.58 -2.98 -10.51
N LEU A 218 -18.27 -3.91 -9.62
CA LEU A 218 -18.68 -3.90 -8.21
C LEU A 218 -17.47 -3.99 -7.30
N GLU A 219 -17.58 -3.46 -6.09
CA GLU A 219 -16.56 -3.64 -5.07
C GLU A 219 -16.57 -5.06 -4.51
N ALA A 220 -17.75 -5.55 -4.14
CA ALA A 220 -17.90 -6.88 -3.57
C ALA A 220 -19.32 -7.44 -3.66
N TRP A 221 -19.41 -8.76 -3.48
CA TRP A 221 -20.65 -9.53 -3.28
C TRP A 221 -20.65 -10.26 -1.95
N ASN A 222 -21.83 -10.55 -1.41
CA ASN A 222 -21.97 -11.52 -0.33
C ASN A 222 -22.40 -12.91 -0.86
N THR A 223 -22.56 -13.87 0.06
CA THR A 223 -22.95 -15.26 -0.26
C THR A 223 -24.37 -15.40 -0.80
N ASP A 224 -25.19 -14.36 -0.64
CA ASP A 224 -26.59 -14.29 -1.06
C ASP A 224 -26.75 -13.52 -2.39
N ASP A 225 -25.65 -13.31 -3.11
CA ASP A 225 -25.60 -12.59 -4.38
C ASP A 225 -26.11 -11.13 -4.28
N GLN A 226 -26.00 -10.52 -3.10
CA GLN A 226 -26.19 -9.08 -2.91
C GLN A 226 -24.85 -8.37 -3.08
N TYR A 227 -24.87 -7.16 -3.62
CA TYR A 227 -23.67 -6.41 -3.94
C TYR A 227 -23.48 -5.17 -3.06
N ARG A 228 -22.24 -4.69 -3.01
CA ARG A 228 -21.88 -3.39 -2.43
C ARG A 228 -21.11 -2.56 -3.46
N SER A 229 -21.49 -1.28 -3.56
CA SER A 229 -20.84 -0.24 -4.38
C SER A 229 -20.71 -0.57 -5.87
N LEU A 230 -21.59 0.03 -6.68
CA LEU A 230 -21.54 -0.02 -8.14
C LEU A 230 -20.47 0.92 -8.71
N THR A 231 -20.08 0.63 -9.97
CA THR A 231 -19.12 1.42 -10.76
C THR A 231 -17.83 1.65 -10.01
N TYR A 232 -17.23 0.55 -9.55
CA TYR A 232 -16.09 0.59 -8.65
C TYR A 232 -14.76 0.46 -9.39
N MET A 233 -13.71 1.12 -8.87
CA MET A 233 -12.40 1.20 -9.53
C MET A 233 -11.51 -0.05 -9.35
N ARG A 234 -11.64 -0.78 -8.23
CA ARG A 234 -10.74 -1.91 -7.90
C ARG A 234 -10.70 -3.02 -8.98
N PRO A 235 -11.82 -3.40 -9.65
CA PRO A 235 -11.80 -4.41 -10.70
C PRO A 235 -10.89 -4.10 -11.90
N LEU A 236 -10.48 -2.84 -12.10
CA LEU A 236 -9.46 -2.49 -13.12
C LEU A 236 -8.10 -3.13 -12.86
N ALA A 237 -7.87 -3.70 -11.65
CA ALA A 237 -6.68 -4.47 -11.33
C ALA A 237 -6.49 -5.72 -12.23
N ILE A 238 -7.51 -6.14 -12.99
CA ILE A 238 -7.38 -7.22 -13.99
C ILE A 238 -6.24 -6.95 -15.00
N TRP A 239 -5.96 -5.69 -15.31
CA TRP A 239 -4.84 -5.32 -16.20
C TRP A 239 -3.46 -5.67 -15.63
N ALA A 240 -3.34 -5.85 -14.32
CA ALA A 240 -2.11 -6.36 -13.71
C ALA A 240 -1.80 -7.79 -14.18
N MET A 241 -2.81 -8.60 -14.50
CA MET A 241 -2.61 -9.94 -15.08
C MET A 241 -2.02 -9.83 -16.49
N GLN A 242 -2.56 -8.94 -17.32
CA GLN A 242 -2.03 -8.69 -18.66
C GLN A 242 -0.57 -8.24 -18.58
N TRP A 243 -0.25 -7.31 -17.68
CA TRP A 243 1.12 -6.85 -17.43
C TRP A 243 2.05 -7.98 -16.99
N ALA A 244 1.60 -8.86 -16.08
CA ALA A 244 2.39 -10.00 -15.64
C ALA A 244 2.70 -10.99 -16.78
N LEU A 245 1.76 -11.18 -17.70
CA LEU A 245 1.91 -12.06 -18.86
C LEU A 245 2.77 -11.46 -19.98
N SER A 246 2.77 -10.14 -20.16
CA SER A 246 3.48 -9.45 -21.25
C SER A 246 4.81 -8.81 -20.84
N ARG A 247 5.25 -9.00 -19.59
CA ARG A 247 6.36 -8.24 -19.01
C ARG A 247 7.70 -8.50 -19.73
N PRO A 248 8.48 -7.45 -20.03
CA PRO A 248 9.90 -7.60 -20.36
C PRO A 248 10.70 -8.17 -19.17
N LYS A 249 11.71 -9.01 -19.43
CA LYS A 249 12.61 -9.51 -18.37
C LYS A 249 13.34 -8.34 -17.72
N VAL A 250 13.06 -8.08 -16.45
CA VAL A 250 13.78 -7.08 -15.66
C VAL A 250 15.15 -7.65 -15.26
N PRO A 251 16.24 -6.88 -15.37
CA PRO A 251 17.54 -7.31 -14.89
C PRO A 251 17.48 -7.67 -13.40
N LYS A 252 18.09 -8.79 -13.00
CA LYS A 252 18.23 -9.12 -11.58
C LYS A 252 19.10 -8.05 -10.92
N GLN A 253 18.59 -7.36 -9.90
CA GLN A 253 19.40 -6.47 -9.07
C GLN A 253 20.38 -7.33 -8.26
N GLU A 254 21.68 -7.15 -8.48
CA GLU A 254 22.73 -7.78 -7.69
C GLU A 254 22.83 -7.14 -6.30
N LEU A 255 23.04 -7.97 -5.29
CA LEU A 255 23.33 -7.54 -3.92
C LEU A 255 24.63 -6.72 -3.92
N LYS A 256 24.53 -5.42 -3.60
CA LYS A 256 25.70 -4.55 -3.45
C LYS A 256 26.47 -4.89 -2.17
N PRO A 257 27.81 -4.77 -2.18
CA PRO A 257 28.65 -4.96 -1.00
C PRO A 257 28.35 -3.93 0.10
N GLU A 258 28.59 -4.31 1.36
CA GLU A 258 28.43 -3.46 2.54
C GLU A 258 29.34 -2.21 2.48
N MET A 259 28.80 -1.04 2.80
CA MET A 259 29.43 0.29 2.64
C MET A 259 29.90 0.93 3.96
N GLU A 260 30.78 1.93 3.84
CA GLU A 260 31.40 2.66 4.96
C GLU A 260 30.39 3.38 5.88
N ALA A 261 30.63 3.23 7.18
CA ALA A 261 29.71 3.63 8.25
C ALA A 261 29.47 5.15 8.36
N ASP A 262 30.40 6.00 7.90
CA ASP A 262 30.32 7.44 8.13
C ASP A 262 29.38 8.16 7.17
N SER A 263 29.31 7.75 5.89
CA SER A 263 28.29 8.23 4.95
C SER A 263 26.88 7.84 5.40
N LEU A 264 26.72 6.63 5.94
CA LEU A 264 25.46 6.15 6.51
C LEU A 264 25.00 7.02 7.69
N ARG A 265 25.94 7.48 8.54
CA ARG A 265 25.65 8.29 9.74
C ARG A 265 25.08 9.67 9.41
N ILE A 266 25.61 10.35 8.38
CA ILE A 266 25.16 11.69 8.00
C ILE A 266 23.72 11.66 7.44
N HIS A 267 23.44 10.75 6.51
CA HIS A 267 22.09 10.58 5.94
C HIS A 267 21.09 10.06 6.98
N HIS A 268 21.54 9.17 7.88
CA HIS A 268 20.76 8.74 9.04
C HIS A 268 20.34 9.91 9.93
N ALA A 269 21.22 10.89 10.18
CA ALA A 269 20.92 12.03 11.05
C ALA A 269 19.86 12.96 10.44
N GLY A 270 19.97 13.28 9.16
CA GLY A 270 18.98 14.10 8.44
C GLY A 270 17.59 13.45 8.42
N PHE A 271 17.54 12.18 8.01
CA PHE A 271 16.29 11.42 8.00
C PHE A 271 15.67 11.32 9.40
N SER A 272 16.46 10.96 10.41
CA SER A 272 15.97 10.80 11.78
C SER A 272 15.45 12.11 12.37
N LYS A 273 15.99 13.26 11.94
CA LYS A 273 15.47 14.57 12.31
C LYS A 273 14.10 14.81 11.69
N VAL A 274 13.95 14.58 10.38
CA VAL A 274 12.67 14.72 9.68
C VAL A 274 11.62 13.78 10.27
N ALA A 275 11.94 12.49 10.38
CA ALA A 275 11.05 11.47 10.95
C ALA A 275 10.57 11.83 12.36
N ARG A 276 11.45 12.41 13.20
CA ARG A 276 11.08 12.85 14.55
C ARG A 276 10.08 14.01 14.54
N LEU A 277 10.22 14.95 13.60
CA LEU A 277 9.32 16.10 13.48
C LEU A 277 7.94 15.71 12.94
N LEU A 278 7.86 14.61 12.20
CA LEU A 278 6.62 14.10 11.60
C LEU A 278 5.83 13.15 12.50
N LYS A 279 6.31 12.87 13.72
CA LYS A 279 5.62 11.97 14.64
C LYS A 279 4.28 12.55 15.07
N LEU A 280 3.23 11.74 14.92
CA LEU A 280 1.93 12.05 15.49
C LEU A 280 1.99 11.99 17.03
N PRO A 281 1.13 12.77 17.71
CA PRO A 281 0.89 12.58 19.14
C PRO A 281 0.45 11.15 19.44
N GLU A 282 0.79 10.65 20.64
CA GLU A 282 0.27 9.37 21.11
C GLU A 282 -1.27 9.37 21.06
N ASP A 283 -1.82 8.24 20.62
CA ASP A 283 -3.26 8.07 20.53
C ASP A 283 -3.84 8.06 21.96
N GLN A 284 -4.59 9.11 22.32
CA GLN A 284 -5.22 9.22 23.65
C GLN A 284 -6.42 8.29 23.82
N ARG A 285 -6.68 7.37 22.88
CA ARG A 285 -7.71 6.34 23.02
C ARG A 285 -7.48 5.51 24.27
N SER A 286 -8.43 5.55 25.20
CA SER A 286 -8.59 4.52 26.21
C SER A 286 -8.84 3.19 25.48
N LYS A 287 -7.83 2.31 25.46
CA LYS A 287 -8.03 0.94 24.95
C LYS A 287 -9.15 0.30 25.74
N SER A 288 -10.17 -0.21 25.07
CA SER A 288 -11.22 -0.97 25.74
C SER A 288 -10.61 -2.20 26.41
N LEU A 289 -11.19 -2.66 27.53
CA LEU A 289 -10.75 -3.90 28.19
C LEU A 289 -10.69 -5.09 27.22
N LEU A 290 -11.63 -5.15 26.28
CA LEU A 290 -11.65 -6.16 25.21
C LEU A 290 -10.44 -6.05 24.27
N GLN A 291 -10.08 -4.83 23.86
CA GLN A 291 -8.89 -4.59 23.02
C GLN A 291 -7.61 -4.98 23.77
N ILE A 292 -7.52 -4.66 25.07
CA ILE A 292 -6.38 -5.03 25.91
C ILE A 292 -6.28 -6.55 26.04
N MET A 293 -7.41 -7.23 26.30
CA MET A 293 -7.46 -8.68 26.40
C MET A 293 -7.13 -9.37 25.07
N PHE A 294 -7.60 -8.83 23.94
CA PHE A 294 -7.27 -9.31 22.60
C PHE A 294 -5.77 -9.14 22.31
N ASP A 295 -5.22 -7.93 22.51
CA ASP A 295 -3.79 -7.64 22.32
C ASP A 295 -2.91 -8.57 23.18
N TYR A 296 -3.31 -8.82 24.44
CA TYR A 296 -2.60 -9.72 25.35
C TYR A 296 -2.66 -11.18 24.89
N THR A 297 -3.82 -11.63 24.40
CA THR A 297 -4.01 -12.99 23.90
C THR A 297 -3.21 -13.21 22.61
N CYS A 298 -3.23 -12.27 21.67
CA CYS A 298 -2.43 -12.32 20.45
C CYS A 298 -0.92 -12.33 20.74
N LYS A 299 -0.44 -11.53 21.71
CA LYS A 299 0.96 -11.53 22.12
C LYS A 299 1.41 -12.86 22.72
N ARG A 300 0.55 -13.54 23.51
CA ARG A 300 0.85 -14.86 24.08
C ARG A 300 0.82 -16.01 23.07
N MET A 301 0.18 -15.84 21.91
CA MET A 301 0.15 -16.86 20.85
C MET A 301 1.32 -16.73 19.87
N LEU A 302 2.09 -15.64 19.93
CA LEU A 302 3.26 -15.38 19.09
C LEU A 302 4.61 -15.58 19.81
N THR A 303 4.57 -16.00 21.08
CA THR A 303 5.71 -16.51 21.87
C THR A 303 5.60 -18.01 22.03
#